data_AF-A0A7C1IA57-F1
#
_entry.id   AF-A0A7C1IA57-F1
#
_cell.length_a   1.000
_cell.length_b   1.000
_cell.length_c   1.000
_cell.angle_alpha   90.00
_cell.angle_beta   90.00
_cell.angle_gamma   90.00
#
_symmetry.space_group_name_H-M   'P 1'
#
loop_
_entity.id
_entity.type
_entity.pdbx_description
1 polymer ?
#
loop_
_entity_poly.entity_id
_entity_poly.type
_entity_poly.pdbx_seq_one_letter_code
_entity_poly.pdbx_strand_id
1 'polypeptide(L)'
;MLNSPAIWVLASGCVVVLVLLLRGLDIGPLHTDVIIHQAWFDEFGVDGFPARYFDVNQRHPLVGPIIALAYRLFGRDDLPYHLIFQSCRVLEGAFLAGIVSQITGRRLVAFCVGLALMLIPIRLAELFQEIYWSIETTLVLLLASTYTYILSVKKTGGKTRWLLLLISFACYTVSVLIYESGIPWIAVNMLAGWFVLDSLSSRARLWRIGWEAVPTAVVGVSLAIAVVFVFEPWNVLRPEIEASSSRLLVEQLGTGVTFPADYLSVLKIAVNDGYLTWIVI
;
A
#
# COMPACT_ATOMS: atom_id res chain seq x y z
N MET A 1 22.67 10.81 -14.53
CA MET A 1 21.86 10.12 -13.49
C MET A 1 21.84 10.87 -12.15
N LEU A 2 22.93 11.49 -11.70
CA LEU A 2 23.06 12.20 -10.40
C LEU A 2 22.15 13.43 -10.13
N ASN A 3 21.28 13.82 -11.07
CA ASN A 3 20.42 15.01 -10.94
C ASN A 3 18.93 14.68 -10.72
N SER A 4 18.59 13.44 -10.34
CA SER A 4 17.21 13.05 -10.05
C SER A 4 16.80 13.44 -8.62
N PRO A 5 15.67 14.16 -8.42
CA PRO A 5 15.16 14.46 -7.07
C PRO A 5 14.98 13.22 -6.20
N ALA A 6 14.57 12.09 -6.80
CA ALA A 6 14.41 10.82 -6.09
C ALA A 6 15.73 10.32 -5.47
N ILE A 7 16.87 10.52 -6.16
CA ILE A 7 18.19 10.12 -5.64
C ILE A 7 18.60 11.03 -4.48
N TRP A 8 18.30 12.32 -4.57
CA TRP A 8 18.59 13.27 -3.48
C TRP A 8 17.72 13.01 -2.25
N VAL A 9 16.43 12.68 -2.44
CA VAL A 9 15.56 12.25 -1.33
C VAL A 9 16.06 10.94 -0.74
N LEU A 10 16.41 9.95 -1.55
CA LEU A 10 16.99 8.69 -1.10
C LEU A 10 18.27 8.92 -0.28
N ALA A 11 19.20 9.72 -0.79
CA ALA A 11 20.45 10.04 -0.09
C ALA A 11 20.19 10.76 1.25
N SER A 12 19.26 11.73 1.26
CA SER A 12 18.87 12.43 2.48
C SER A 12 18.23 11.48 3.49
N GLY A 13 17.33 10.60 3.04
CA GLY A 13 16.71 9.58 3.86
C GLY A 13 17.71 8.59 4.45
N CYS A 14 18.67 8.10 3.64
CA CYS A 14 19.74 7.23 4.13
C CYS A 14 20.59 7.92 5.20
N VAL A 15 20.89 9.22 5.05
CA VAL A 15 21.61 9.99 6.08
C VAL A 15 20.78 10.11 7.36
N VAL A 16 19.48 10.40 7.25
CA VAL A 16 18.59 10.45 8.42
C VAL A 16 18.55 9.11 9.14
N VAL A 17 18.33 8.01 8.42
CA VAL A 17 18.33 6.65 9.00
C VAL A 17 19.67 6.33 9.65
N LEU A 18 20.80 6.67 9.03
CA LEU A 18 22.13 6.47 9.61
C LEU A 18 22.31 7.28 10.91
N VAL A 19 21.86 8.53 10.94
CA VAL A 19 21.91 9.36 12.16
C VAL A 19 21.04 8.77 13.26
N LEU A 20 19.85 8.25 12.93
CA LEU A 20 18.96 7.61 13.89
C LEU A 20 19.61 6.35 14.48
N LEU A 21 20.20 5.49 13.64
CA LEU A 21 20.93 4.29 14.06
C LEU A 21 22.15 4.63 14.92
N LEU A 22 22.96 5.62 14.52
CA LEU A 22 24.16 6.04 15.24
C LEU A 22 23.87 6.70 16.58
N ARG A 23 22.70 7.33 16.73
CA ARG A 23 22.29 7.94 18.01
C ARG A 23 21.75 6.94 19.02
N GLY A 24 21.74 5.64 18.69
CA GLY A 24 21.23 4.61 19.58
C GLY A 24 19.80 4.88 20.02
N LEU A 25 19.02 5.57 19.19
CA LEU A 25 17.62 5.83 19.46
C LEU A 25 16.94 4.47 19.49
N ASP A 26 16.52 4.09 20.68
CA ASP A 26 15.56 3.02 20.92
C ASP A 26 14.43 3.24 19.91
N ILE A 27 14.30 2.36 18.90
CA ILE A 27 13.44 2.58 17.72
C ILE A 27 11.95 2.33 18.08
N GLY A 28 11.61 2.56 19.35
CA GLY A 28 10.35 2.22 19.98
C GLY A 28 10.27 0.75 20.39
N PRO A 29 9.29 0.41 21.25
CA PRO A 29 8.97 -0.98 21.54
C PRO A 29 8.54 -1.71 20.26
N LEU A 30 8.71 -3.04 20.26
CA LEU A 30 8.14 -3.96 19.28
C LEU A 30 6.73 -3.52 18.87
N HIS A 31 6.51 -3.36 17.56
CA HIS A 31 5.17 -3.10 17.04
C HIS A 31 4.20 -4.15 17.61
N THR A 32 3.04 -3.72 18.12
CA THR A 32 2.03 -4.60 18.75
C THR A 32 1.74 -5.85 17.90
N ASP A 33 1.71 -5.69 16.58
CA ASP A 33 1.57 -6.78 15.62
C ASP A 33 2.70 -7.80 15.72
N VAL A 34 3.96 -7.37 15.79
CA VAL A 34 5.10 -8.28 15.89
C VAL A 34 5.08 -9.02 17.22
N ILE A 35 4.63 -8.39 18.32
CA ILE A 35 4.41 -9.08 19.61
C ILE A 35 3.34 -10.17 19.46
N ILE A 36 2.19 -9.83 18.85
CA ILE A 36 1.10 -10.79 18.60
C ILE A 36 1.59 -11.92 17.69
N HIS A 37 2.33 -11.61 16.64
CA HIS A 37 2.87 -12.60 15.71
C HIS A 37 3.93 -13.48 16.36
N GLN A 38 4.80 -12.93 17.21
CA GLN A 38 5.76 -13.70 18.00
C GLN A 38 5.06 -14.69 18.94
N ALA A 39 3.98 -14.28 19.60
CA ALA A 39 3.16 -15.19 20.40
C ALA A 39 2.57 -16.33 19.55
N TRP A 40 2.08 -16.03 18.35
CA TRP A 40 1.58 -17.05 17.42
C TRP A 40 2.69 -17.93 16.83
N PHE A 41 3.89 -17.41 16.63
CA PHE A 41 5.04 -18.22 16.22
C PHE A 41 5.41 -19.24 17.30
N ASP A 42 5.28 -18.87 18.57
CA ASP A 42 5.53 -19.78 19.70
C ASP A 42 4.44 -20.86 19.83
N GLU A 43 3.19 -20.52 19.51
CA GLU A 43 2.06 -21.44 19.59
C GLU A 43 1.98 -22.41 18.40
N PHE A 44 2.13 -21.90 17.17
CA PHE A 44 1.87 -22.66 15.94
C PHE A 44 3.14 -23.04 15.16
N GLY A 45 4.30 -22.53 15.59
CA GLY A 45 5.54 -22.63 14.83
C GLY A 45 5.53 -21.78 13.56
N VAL A 46 6.72 -21.59 12.97
CA VAL A 46 6.92 -20.74 11.79
C VAL A 46 6.26 -21.31 10.53
N ASP A 47 6.08 -22.64 10.45
CA ASP A 47 5.37 -23.30 9.36
C ASP A 47 3.84 -23.23 9.52
N GLY A 48 3.32 -23.22 10.74
CA GLY A 48 1.88 -23.14 11.03
C GLY A 48 1.32 -21.71 11.04
N PHE A 49 2.17 -20.71 11.30
CA PHE A 49 1.77 -19.31 11.38
C PHE A 49 1.06 -18.78 10.11
N PRO A 50 1.54 -19.00 8.86
CA PRO A 50 0.86 -18.48 7.68
C PRO A 50 -0.56 -18.99 7.53
N ALA A 51 -0.79 -20.28 7.82
CA ALA A 51 -2.12 -20.87 7.78
C ALA A 51 -3.01 -20.26 8.86
N ARG A 52 -2.52 -20.16 10.10
CA ARG A 52 -3.25 -19.51 11.20
C ARG A 52 -3.62 -18.06 10.88
N TYR A 53 -2.69 -17.29 10.34
CA TYR A 53 -2.92 -15.90 9.98
C TYR A 53 -3.97 -15.80 8.88
N PHE A 54 -3.87 -16.66 7.86
CA PHE A 54 -4.85 -16.71 6.78
C PHE A 54 -6.25 -17.04 7.33
N ASP A 55 -6.39 -18.03 8.21
CA ASP A 55 -7.67 -18.40 8.81
C ASP A 55 -8.35 -17.24 9.56
N VAL A 56 -7.56 -16.37 10.21
CA VAL A 56 -8.08 -15.20 10.95
C VAL A 56 -8.30 -14.00 10.03
N ASN A 57 -7.46 -13.83 9.01
CA ASN A 57 -7.44 -12.67 8.16
C ASN A 57 -7.16 -13.01 6.68
N GLN A 58 -8.19 -13.57 6.05
CA GLN A 58 -8.14 -14.02 4.66
C GLN A 58 -7.96 -12.87 3.65
N ARG A 59 -8.22 -11.61 4.05
CA ARG A 59 -8.09 -10.41 3.19
C ARG A 59 -6.66 -10.05 2.84
N HIS A 60 -5.71 -10.46 3.68
CA HIS A 60 -4.31 -10.12 3.52
C HIS A 60 -3.48 -11.40 3.28
N PRO A 61 -3.72 -12.12 2.17
CA PRO A 61 -3.19 -13.47 1.96
C PRO A 61 -1.67 -13.55 1.99
N LEU A 62 -0.96 -12.46 1.69
CA LEU A 62 0.50 -12.43 1.72
C LEU A 62 1.10 -11.95 3.04
N VAL A 63 0.33 -11.35 3.96
CA VAL A 63 0.89 -10.81 5.20
C VAL A 63 1.47 -11.93 6.07
N GLY A 64 0.72 -13.01 6.29
CA GLY A 64 1.19 -14.17 7.04
C GLY A 64 2.49 -14.78 6.48
N PRO A 65 2.52 -15.18 5.19
CA PRO A 65 3.73 -15.71 4.54
C PRO A 65 4.94 -14.76 4.59
N ILE A 66 4.73 -13.45 4.39
CA ILE A 66 5.82 -12.48 4.40
C ILE A 66 6.39 -12.33 5.81
N ILE A 67 5.55 -12.27 6.84
CA ILE A 67 5.99 -12.17 8.24
C ILE A 67 6.71 -13.46 8.66
N ALA A 68 6.21 -14.63 8.25
CA ALA A 68 6.91 -15.90 8.47
C ALA A 68 8.28 -15.93 7.79
N LEU A 69 8.40 -15.42 6.56
CA LEU A 69 9.69 -15.30 5.89
C LEU A 69 10.63 -14.35 6.65
N ALA A 70 10.14 -13.19 7.06
CA ALA A 70 10.93 -12.25 7.85
C ALA A 70 11.42 -12.90 9.15
N TYR A 71 10.57 -13.64 9.86
CA TYR A 71 10.93 -14.36 11.08
C TYR A 71 11.95 -15.48 10.83
N ARG A 72 11.88 -16.19 9.70
CA ARG A 72 12.92 -17.19 9.35
C ARG A 72 14.28 -16.55 9.10
N LEU A 73 14.29 -15.35 8.52
CA LEU A 73 15.53 -14.65 8.15
C LEU A 73 16.16 -13.92 9.33
N PHE A 74 15.34 -13.36 10.21
CA PHE A 74 15.77 -12.41 11.24
C PHE A 74 15.45 -12.84 12.68
N GLY A 75 14.68 -13.91 12.85
CA GLY A 75 14.29 -14.41 14.17
C GLY A 75 13.42 -13.41 14.94
N ARG A 76 13.69 -13.32 16.24
CA ARG A 76 13.02 -12.40 17.16
C ARG A 76 13.72 -11.03 17.27
N ASP A 77 14.79 -10.82 16.52
CA ASP A 77 15.52 -9.56 16.58
C ASP A 77 14.67 -8.45 15.94
N ASP A 78 14.45 -7.37 16.68
CA ASP A 78 13.57 -6.27 16.24
C ASP A 78 14.23 -5.38 15.19
N LEU A 79 15.56 -5.25 15.26
CA LEU A 79 16.33 -4.35 14.43
C LEU A 79 16.08 -4.53 12.92
N PRO A 80 16.08 -5.74 12.34
CA PRO A 80 15.75 -5.94 10.93
C PRO A 80 14.35 -5.48 10.53
N TYR A 81 13.34 -5.63 11.40
CA TYR A 81 11.98 -5.16 11.14
C TYR A 81 11.91 -3.64 11.09
N HIS A 82 12.58 -2.97 12.03
CA HIS A 82 12.71 -1.51 11.99
C HIS A 82 13.44 -1.06 10.73
N LEU A 83 14.52 -1.73 10.32
CA LEU A 83 15.24 -1.38 9.09
C LEU A 83 14.36 -1.51 7.85
N ILE A 84 13.53 -2.57 7.75
CA ILE A 84 12.57 -2.73 6.65
C ILE A 84 11.56 -1.58 6.66
N PHE A 85 10.98 -1.26 7.82
CA PHE A 85 10.02 -0.18 7.96
C PHE A 85 10.61 1.17 7.56
N GLN A 86 11.78 1.52 8.10
CA GLN A 86 12.47 2.76 7.76
C GLN A 86 12.88 2.81 6.28
N SER A 87 13.26 1.66 5.70
CA SER A 87 13.54 1.57 4.27
C SER A 87 12.30 1.84 3.43
N CYS A 88 11.12 1.34 3.83
CA CYS A 88 9.86 1.63 3.15
C CYS A 88 9.61 3.15 3.11
N ARG A 89 9.77 3.86 4.23
CA ARG A 89 9.60 5.33 4.30
C ARG A 89 10.51 6.09 3.35
N VAL A 90 11.79 5.77 3.37
CA VAL A 90 12.77 6.42 2.49
C VAL A 90 12.41 6.17 1.03
N LEU A 91 11.99 4.95 0.70
CA LEU A 91 11.56 4.58 -0.63
C LEU A 91 10.25 5.25 -1.04
N GLU A 92 9.28 5.39 -0.14
CA GLU A 92 8.03 6.14 -0.37
C GLU A 92 8.33 7.58 -0.78
N GLY A 93 9.16 8.27 0.01
CA GLY A 93 9.61 9.63 -0.30
C GLY A 93 10.34 9.70 -1.65
N ALA A 94 11.24 8.74 -1.92
CA ALA A 94 11.98 8.68 -3.17
C ALA A 94 11.09 8.42 -4.39
N PHE A 95 10.14 7.48 -4.30
CA PHE A 95 9.20 7.20 -5.38
C PHE A 95 8.24 8.36 -5.61
N LEU A 96 7.71 8.99 -4.55
CA LEU A 96 6.85 10.16 -4.70
C LEU A 96 7.62 11.32 -5.36
N ALA A 97 8.85 11.60 -4.94
CA ALA A 97 9.71 12.57 -5.62
C ALA A 97 9.92 12.20 -7.09
N GLY A 98 10.14 10.92 -7.39
CA GLY A 98 10.21 10.41 -8.74
C GLY A 98 8.95 10.73 -9.55
N ILE A 99 7.77 10.36 -9.04
CA ILE A 99 6.46 10.60 -9.65
C ILE A 99 6.25 12.09 -9.92
N VAL A 100 6.39 12.95 -8.90
CA VAL A 100 6.19 14.39 -9.02
C VAL A 100 7.18 15.00 -10.01
N SER A 101 8.44 14.56 -10.00
CA SER A 101 9.44 15.02 -10.96
C SER A 101 9.08 14.62 -12.39
N GLN A 102 8.52 13.42 -12.60
CA GLN A 102 8.12 12.96 -13.92
C GLN A 102 6.85 13.66 -14.41
N ILE A 103 5.92 14.03 -13.52
CA ILE A 103 4.67 14.71 -13.87
C ILE A 103 4.90 16.20 -14.12
N THR A 104 5.62 16.88 -13.21
CA THR A 104 5.71 18.35 -13.22
C THR A 104 6.95 18.90 -13.89
N GLY A 105 8.01 18.09 -14.04
CA GLY A 105 9.35 18.55 -14.43
C GLY A 105 10.04 19.45 -13.38
N ARG A 106 9.39 19.77 -12.25
CA ARG A 106 9.90 20.71 -11.24
C ARG A 106 10.68 19.96 -10.15
N ARG A 107 12.01 20.00 -10.26
CA ARG A 107 12.92 19.26 -9.37
C ARG A 107 12.81 19.63 -7.89
N LEU A 108 12.74 20.93 -7.60
CA LEU A 108 12.66 21.40 -6.21
C LEU A 108 11.34 20.99 -5.56
N VAL A 109 10.22 21.12 -6.29
CA VAL A 109 8.90 20.67 -5.80
C VAL A 109 8.91 19.16 -5.53
N ALA A 110 9.44 18.38 -6.47
CA ALA A 110 9.58 16.93 -6.31
C ALA A 110 10.41 16.55 -5.08
N PHE A 111 11.54 17.22 -4.87
CA PHE A 111 12.39 17.02 -3.70
C PHE A 111 11.65 17.36 -2.40
N CYS A 112 11.02 18.54 -2.32
CA CYS A 112 10.29 18.98 -1.13
C CYS A 112 9.11 18.05 -0.80
N VAL A 113 8.34 17.61 -1.81
CA VAL A 113 7.21 16.70 -1.60
C VAL A 113 7.69 15.31 -1.15
N GLY A 114 8.79 14.80 -1.72
CA GLY A 114 9.38 13.54 -1.27
C GLY A 114 9.89 13.60 0.16
N LEU A 115 10.59 14.68 0.53
CA LEU A 115 11.00 14.92 1.91
C LEU A 115 9.81 15.09 2.85
N ALA A 116 8.77 15.82 2.42
CA ALA A 116 7.57 16.01 3.21
C ALA A 116 6.90 14.67 3.53
N LEU A 117 6.69 13.80 2.54
CA LEU A 117 6.12 12.47 2.80
C LEU A 117 6.99 11.65 3.77
N MET A 118 8.31 11.68 3.55
CA MET A 118 9.27 10.96 4.40
C MET A 118 9.30 11.47 5.85
N LEU A 119 9.05 12.77 6.07
CA LEU A 119 9.23 13.45 7.37
C LEU A 119 7.92 13.97 7.98
N ILE A 120 6.74 13.56 7.50
CA ILE A 120 5.46 14.04 8.06
C ILE A 120 5.40 13.72 9.56
N PRO A 121 4.96 14.64 10.45
CA PRO A 121 4.92 14.43 11.90
C PRO A 121 4.15 13.19 12.36
N ILE A 122 3.05 12.86 11.69
CA ILE A 122 2.30 11.61 11.90
C ILE A 122 3.24 10.42 11.64
N ARG A 123 3.95 10.43 10.51
CA ARG A 123 4.93 9.41 10.15
C ARG A 123 6.17 9.42 11.07
N LEU A 124 6.51 10.56 11.68
CA LEU A 124 7.58 10.68 12.70
C LEU A 124 7.19 10.01 14.02
N ALA A 125 5.94 10.16 14.49
CA ALA A 125 5.47 9.41 15.66
C ALA A 125 5.38 7.90 15.35
N GLU A 126 4.97 7.53 14.14
CA GLU A 126 4.97 6.15 13.63
C GLU A 126 6.39 5.58 13.42
N LEU A 127 7.37 6.45 13.15
CA LEU A 127 8.81 6.16 13.17
C LEU A 127 9.27 5.68 14.56
N PHE A 128 8.48 5.97 15.60
CA PHE A 128 8.70 5.60 16.99
C PHE A 128 7.61 4.67 17.59
N GLN A 129 6.49 4.33 16.89
CA GLN A 129 5.37 3.53 17.44
C GLN A 129 4.47 2.75 16.43
N GLU A 130 3.91 1.63 16.92
CA GLU A 130 2.63 0.90 16.64
C GLU A 130 1.79 1.22 15.38
N ILE A 131 2.27 0.91 14.16
CA ILE A 131 1.38 0.78 12.99
C ILE A 131 1.55 -0.56 12.30
N TYR A 132 0.44 -1.03 11.71
CA TYR A 132 0.36 -2.18 10.82
C TYR A 132 1.51 -2.22 9.80
N TRP A 133 2.41 -3.18 10.00
CA TRP A 133 3.58 -3.44 9.16
C TRP A 133 3.23 -3.59 7.66
N SER A 134 2.00 -4.03 7.38
CA SER A 134 1.44 -4.20 6.04
C SER A 134 1.15 -2.89 5.32
N ILE A 135 0.86 -1.78 6.01
CA ILE A 135 0.47 -0.50 5.38
C ILE A 135 1.65 0.15 4.68
N GLU A 136 2.81 0.22 5.33
CA GLU A 136 4.03 0.81 4.75
C GLU A 136 4.53 0.02 3.56
N THR A 137 4.57 -1.31 3.69
CA THR A 137 4.98 -2.19 2.60
C THR A 137 4.01 -2.08 1.41
N THR A 138 2.72 -1.90 1.69
CA THR A 138 1.69 -1.63 0.67
C THR A 138 1.96 -0.31 -0.03
N LEU A 139 2.10 0.79 0.71
CA LEU A 139 2.23 2.12 0.12
C LEU A 139 3.51 2.28 -0.71
N VAL A 140 4.65 1.76 -0.25
CA VAL A 140 5.89 1.77 -1.04
C VAL A 140 5.72 1.03 -2.36
N LEU A 141 5.04 -0.12 -2.37
CA LEU A 141 4.77 -0.89 -3.59
C LEU A 141 3.78 -0.17 -4.51
N LEU A 142 2.76 0.51 -3.98
CA LEU A 142 1.84 1.32 -4.77
C LEU A 142 2.54 2.52 -5.42
N LEU A 143 3.44 3.20 -4.70
CA LEU A 143 4.25 4.28 -5.26
C LEU A 143 5.27 3.77 -6.29
N ALA A 144 5.90 2.62 -6.03
CA ALA A 144 6.78 1.95 -7.00
C ALA A 144 6.00 1.56 -8.28
N SER A 145 4.76 1.08 -8.12
CA SER A 145 3.85 0.78 -9.22
C SER A 145 3.59 2.02 -10.06
N THR A 146 3.16 3.12 -9.45
CA THR A 146 2.91 4.38 -10.16
C THR A 146 4.16 4.93 -10.83
N TYR A 147 5.31 4.90 -10.16
CA TYR A 147 6.56 5.39 -10.72
C TYR A 147 7.00 4.59 -11.95
N THR A 148 6.99 3.27 -11.86
CA THR A 148 7.35 2.39 -12.98
C THR A 148 6.32 2.43 -14.12
N TYR A 149 5.04 2.60 -13.80
CA TYR A 149 3.98 2.87 -14.76
C TYR A 149 4.28 4.14 -15.58
N ILE A 150 4.53 5.27 -14.92
CA ILE A 150 4.88 6.54 -15.57
C ILE A 150 6.09 6.37 -16.50
N LEU A 151 7.14 5.70 -16.03
CA LEU A 151 8.33 5.44 -16.85
C LEU A 151 8.00 4.57 -18.06
N SER A 152 7.14 3.56 -17.92
CA SER A 152 6.70 2.71 -19.02
C SER A 152 5.91 3.50 -20.07
N VAL A 153 5.05 4.41 -19.63
CA VAL A 153 4.14 5.17 -20.50
C VAL A 153 4.90 6.17 -21.36
N LYS A 154 5.95 6.78 -20.81
CA LYS A 154 6.86 7.69 -21.54
C LYS A 154 7.72 6.99 -22.60
N LYS A 155 7.82 5.67 -22.58
CA LYS A 155 8.58 4.90 -23.58
C LYS A 155 7.67 4.54 -24.77
N THR A 156 8.19 4.68 -25.99
CA THR A 156 7.48 4.35 -27.22
C THR A 156 7.87 2.93 -27.67
N GLY A 157 7.06 1.93 -27.32
CA GLY A 157 7.29 0.53 -27.71
C GLY A 157 8.55 -0.13 -27.10
N GLY A 158 8.78 -1.40 -27.44
CA GLY A 158 10.00 -2.13 -27.08
C GLY A 158 9.96 -2.90 -25.75
N LYS A 159 10.97 -3.75 -25.53
CA LYS A 159 11.07 -4.66 -24.38
C LYS A 159 11.11 -3.92 -23.04
N THR A 160 11.82 -2.79 -22.96
CA THR A 160 11.96 -2.00 -21.73
C THR A 160 10.62 -1.42 -21.26
N ARG A 161 9.76 -0.97 -22.18
CA ARG A 161 8.40 -0.51 -21.84
C ARG A 161 7.62 -1.62 -21.16
N TRP A 162 7.60 -2.80 -21.77
CA TRP A 162 6.85 -3.95 -21.26
C TRP A 162 7.40 -4.44 -19.92
N LEU A 163 8.71 -4.44 -19.73
CA LEU A 163 9.33 -4.78 -18.45
C LEU A 163 8.87 -3.82 -17.34
N LEU A 164 8.91 -2.49 -17.59
CA LEU A 164 8.47 -1.49 -16.61
C LEU A 164 6.98 -1.62 -16.29
N LEU A 165 6.15 -1.89 -17.31
CA LEU A 165 4.72 -2.11 -17.13
C LEU A 165 4.43 -3.39 -16.33
N LEU A 166 5.19 -4.47 -16.59
CA LEU A 166 5.11 -5.72 -15.82
C LEU A 166 5.50 -5.49 -14.36
N ILE A 167 6.59 -4.76 -14.10
CA ILE A 167 7.00 -4.40 -12.74
C ILE A 167 5.89 -3.59 -12.05
N SER A 168 5.30 -2.62 -12.74
CA SER A 168 4.18 -1.84 -12.22
C SER A 168 3.01 -2.73 -11.79
N PHE A 169 2.64 -3.70 -12.63
CA PHE A 169 1.57 -4.65 -12.32
C PHE A 169 1.95 -5.58 -11.17
N ALA A 170 3.18 -6.08 -11.13
CA ALA A 170 3.66 -6.93 -10.05
C ALA A 170 3.61 -6.19 -8.71
N CYS A 171 4.12 -4.96 -8.65
CA CYS A 171 4.07 -4.14 -7.43
C CYS A 171 2.63 -3.88 -6.97
N TYR A 172 1.72 -3.54 -7.90
CA TYR A 172 0.31 -3.34 -7.58
C TYR A 172 -0.34 -4.62 -7.04
N THR A 173 -0.17 -5.74 -7.73
CA THR A 173 -0.78 -7.02 -7.34
C THR A 173 -0.26 -7.48 -5.98
N VAL A 174 1.06 -7.43 -5.75
CA VAL A 174 1.64 -7.79 -4.46
C VAL A 174 1.14 -6.87 -3.35
N SER A 175 1.06 -5.56 -3.60
CA SER A 175 0.50 -4.62 -2.63
C SER A 175 -0.95 -4.96 -2.27
N VAL A 176 -1.80 -5.21 -3.26
CA VAL A 176 -3.22 -5.55 -3.05
C VAL A 176 -3.40 -6.86 -2.29
N LEU A 177 -2.50 -7.83 -2.48
CA LEU A 177 -2.47 -9.09 -1.73
C LEU A 177 -1.88 -8.96 -0.31
N ILE A 178 -1.15 -7.87 -0.03
CA ILE A 178 -0.71 -7.50 1.31
C ILE A 178 -1.82 -6.73 2.02
N TYR A 179 -2.48 -5.81 1.32
CA TYR A 179 -3.52 -4.94 1.89
C TYR A 179 -4.48 -4.47 0.79
N GLU A 180 -5.77 -4.81 0.92
CA GLU A 180 -6.80 -4.59 -0.10
C GLU A 180 -7.07 -3.11 -0.40
N SER A 181 -6.63 -2.19 0.47
CA SER A 181 -6.74 -0.75 0.24
C SER A 181 -5.96 -0.27 -0.99
N GLY A 182 -5.16 -1.13 -1.62
CA GLY A 182 -4.52 -0.87 -2.90
C GLY A 182 -5.48 -0.85 -4.09
N ILE A 183 -6.71 -1.40 -4.00
CA ILE A 183 -7.63 -1.48 -5.15
C ILE A 183 -7.98 -0.11 -5.76
N PRO A 184 -8.32 0.93 -4.97
CA PRO A 184 -8.54 2.28 -5.50
C PRO A 184 -7.33 2.88 -6.23
N TRP A 185 -6.12 2.33 -6.04
CA TRP A 185 -4.89 2.85 -6.64
C TRP A 185 -4.81 2.69 -8.16
N ILE A 186 -5.68 1.87 -8.75
CA ILE A 186 -5.86 1.83 -10.22
C ILE A 186 -6.16 3.24 -10.74
N ALA A 187 -7.04 3.98 -10.06
CA ALA A 187 -7.40 5.34 -10.45
C ALA A 187 -6.20 6.30 -10.35
N VAL A 188 -5.31 6.11 -9.37
CA VAL A 188 -4.08 6.90 -9.20
C VAL A 188 -3.13 6.65 -10.38
N ASN A 189 -2.92 5.39 -10.76
CA ASN A 189 -2.10 5.06 -11.94
C ASN A 189 -2.71 5.65 -13.21
N MET A 190 -4.03 5.53 -13.39
CA MET A 190 -4.72 6.12 -14.53
C MET A 190 -4.55 7.65 -14.60
N LEU A 191 -4.71 8.32 -13.47
CA LEU A 191 -4.53 9.77 -13.35
C LEU A 191 -3.07 10.19 -13.61
N ALA A 192 -2.10 9.44 -13.10
CA ALA A 192 -0.68 9.68 -13.37
C ALA A 192 -0.37 9.54 -14.86
N GLY A 193 -0.90 8.51 -15.52
CA GLY A 193 -0.78 8.33 -16.97
C GLY A 193 -1.41 9.48 -17.75
N TRP A 194 -2.54 9.99 -17.28
CA TRP A 194 -3.25 11.11 -17.91
C TRP A 194 -2.41 12.38 -17.95
N PHE A 195 -1.76 12.71 -16.84
CA PHE A 195 -0.88 13.88 -16.75
C PHE A 195 0.40 13.72 -17.57
N VAL A 196 0.92 12.51 -17.68
CA VAL A 196 2.19 12.24 -18.37
C VAL A 196 2.03 12.17 -19.89
N LEU A 197 0.85 11.80 -20.39
CA LEU A 197 0.55 11.71 -21.83
C LEU A 197 0.01 13.02 -22.42
N ASP A 198 0.48 14.17 -21.92
CA ASP A 198 0.01 15.51 -22.28
C ASP A 198 0.11 15.89 -23.77
N SER A 199 0.95 15.17 -24.52
CA SER A 199 1.16 15.35 -25.95
C SER A 199 0.13 14.63 -26.83
N LEU A 200 -0.62 13.66 -26.29
CA LEU A 200 -1.64 12.93 -27.04
C LEU A 200 -3.00 13.62 -27.00
N SER A 201 -3.89 13.32 -27.95
CA SER A 201 -5.29 13.75 -27.86
C SER A 201 -6.00 13.06 -26.68
N SER A 202 -7.00 13.72 -26.09
CA SER A 202 -7.76 13.20 -24.93
C SER A 202 -8.31 11.78 -25.16
N ARG A 203 -8.83 11.50 -26.36
CA ARG A 203 -9.33 10.17 -26.73
C ARG A 203 -8.22 9.11 -26.76
N ALA A 204 -7.06 9.44 -27.32
CA ALA A 204 -5.92 8.53 -27.38
C ALA A 204 -5.34 8.26 -25.98
N ARG A 205 -5.32 9.27 -25.10
CA ARG A 205 -4.93 9.10 -23.69
C ARG A 205 -5.86 8.14 -22.97
N LEU A 206 -7.17 8.42 -23.00
CA LEU A 206 -8.17 7.58 -22.33
C LEU A 206 -8.11 6.13 -22.82
N TRP A 207 -8.01 5.93 -24.13
CA TRP A 207 -7.91 4.60 -24.70
C TRP A 207 -6.69 3.84 -24.19
N ARG A 208 -5.51 4.47 -24.24
CA ARG A 208 -4.26 3.85 -23.82
C ARG A 208 -4.25 3.52 -22.33
N ILE A 209 -4.61 4.49 -21.49
CA ILE A 209 -4.62 4.32 -20.04
C ILE A 209 -5.69 3.31 -19.62
N GLY A 210 -6.88 3.38 -20.22
CA GLY A 210 -7.96 2.43 -19.97
C GLY A 210 -7.54 1.00 -20.28
N TRP A 211 -6.92 0.77 -21.44
CA TRP A 211 -6.42 -0.55 -21.81
C TRP A 211 -5.31 -1.04 -20.89
N GLU A 212 -4.37 -0.17 -20.51
CA GLU A 212 -3.28 -0.50 -19.59
C GLU A 212 -3.77 -0.72 -18.15
N ALA A 213 -4.94 -0.20 -17.76
CA ALA A 213 -5.56 -0.43 -16.45
C ALA A 213 -6.34 -1.76 -16.37
N VAL A 214 -6.69 -2.38 -17.50
CA VAL A 214 -7.47 -3.64 -17.53
C VAL A 214 -6.83 -4.74 -16.68
N PRO A 215 -5.52 -5.07 -16.79
CA PRO A 215 -4.91 -6.13 -15.98
C PRO A 215 -5.03 -5.86 -14.48
N THR A 216 -4.77 -4.63 -14.04
CA THR A 216 -4.88 -4.25 -12.62
C THR A 216 -6.33 -4.26 -12.14
N ALA A 217 -7.29 -3.88 -13.00
CA ALA A 217 -8.71 -3.94 -12.70
C ALA A 217 -9.20 -5.39 -12.57
N VAL A 218 -8.77 -6.28 -13.46
CA VAL A 218 -9.07 -7.72 -13.37
C VAL A 218 -8.56 -8.27 -12.03
N VAL A 219 -7.31 -8.00 -11.66
CA VAL A 219 -6.75 -8.44 -10.37
C VAL A 219 -7.54 -7.87 -9.19
N GLY A 220 -7.81 -6.57 -9.20
CA GLY A 220 -8.55 -5.90 -8.11
C GLY A 220 -9.98 -6.43 -7.95
N VAL A 221 -10.70 -6.60 -9.06
CA VAL A 221 -12.07 -7.15 -9.07
C VAL A 221 -12.06 -8.62 -8.66
N SER A 222 -11.13 -9.43 -9.15
CA SER A 222 -11.01 -10.83 -8.75
C SER A 222 -10.74 -10.97 -7.26
N LEU A 223 -9.86 -10.14 -6.68
CA LEU A 223 -9.63 -10.15 -5.23
C LEU A 223 -10.85 -9.65 -4.46
N ALA A 224 -11.52 -8.58 -4.91
CA ALA A 224 -12.74 -8.09 -4.27
C ALA A 224 -13.83 -9.17 -4.25
N ILE A 225 -14.00 -9.91 -5.36
CA ILE A 225 -14.92 -11.05 -5.43
C ILE A 225 -14.50 -12.16 -4.46
N ALA A 226 -13.21 -12.50 -4.39
CA ALA A 226 -12.71 -13.49 -3.46
C ALA A 226 -12.97 -13.08 -1.99
N VAL A 227 -12.73 -11.82 -1.65
CA VAL A 227 -12.97 -11.27 -0.31
C VAL A 227 -14.45 -11.27 0.06
N VAL A 228 -15.35 -10.98 -0.88
CA VAL A 228 -16.80 -10.90 -0.60
C VAL A 228 -17.46 -12.28 -0.56
N PHE A 229 -17.08 -13.19 -1.48
CA PHE A 229 -17.85 -14.41 -1.74
C PHE A 229 -17.11 -15.71 -1.41
N VAL A 230 -15.79 -15.69 -1.29
CA VAL A 230 -14.99 -16.90 -1.05
C VAL A 230 -14.43 -16.92 0.36
N PHE A 231 -14.01 -15.75 0.87
CA PHE A 231 -13.49 -15.65 2.22
C PHE A 231 -14.60 -15.61 3.26
N GLU A 232 -14.42 -16.35 4.35
CA GLU A 232 -15.39 -16.40 5.44
C GLU A 232 -15.52 -15.00 6.07
N PRO A 233 -16.73 -14.41 6.13
CA PRO A 233 -16.93 -13.15 6.84
C PRO A 233 -16.63 -13.36 8.33
N TRP A 234 -16.03 -12.34 8.96
CA TRP A 234 -15.68 -12.32 10.38
C TRP A 234 -16.74 -13.01 11.26
N ASN A 235 -16.32 -13.96 12.10
CA ASN A 235 -17.18 -14.50 13.17
C ASN A 235 -17.69 -13.41 14.12
N VAL A 236 -17.05 -12.22 14.15
CA VAL A 236 -17.45 -11.06 14.97
C VAL A 236 -18.50 -10.17 14.27
N LEU A 237 -18.68 -10.32 12.95
CA LEU A 237 -19.76 -9.66 12.19
C LEU A 237 -20.77 -10.65 11.62
N ARG A 238 -20.70 -11.94 11.97
CA ARG A 238 -21.85 -12.82 11.80
C ARG A 238 -22.94 -12.29 12.74
N PRO A 239 -24.11 -11.85 12.22
CA PRO A 239 -25.31 -12.05 13.02
C PRO A 239 -25.34 -13.55 13.32
N GLU A 240 -25.54 -13.94 14.58
CA GLU A 240 -25.75 -15.35 14.95
C GLU A 240 -26.97 -15.90 14.22
N ILE A 241 -26.81 -16.29 12.96
CA ILE A 241 -27.89 -16.84 12.16
C ILE A 241 -27.30 -17.96 11.34
N GLU A 242 -27.69 -19.17 11.72
CA GLU A 242 -27.60 -20.42 10.95
C GLU A 242 -28.42 -20.32 9.65
N ALA A 243 -28.16 -19.32 8.81
CA ALA A 243 -28.86 -19.13 7.56
C ALA A 243 -28.18 -19.94 6.46
N SER A 244 -28.98 -20.76 5.78
CA SER A 244 -28.59 -21.51 4.59
C SER A 244 -27.94 -20.59 3.52
N SER A 245 -27.05 -21.19 2.72
CA SER A 245 -26.16 -20.50 1.76
C SER A 245 -26.85 -19.53 0.78
N SER A 246 -28.13 -19.71 0.50
CA SER A 246 -28.89 -18.82 -0.40
C SER A 246 -29.32 -17.50 0.25
N ARG A 247 -29.58 -17.47 1.56
CA ARG A 247 -29.88 -16.22 2.29
C ARG A 247 -28.63 -15.37 2.47
N LEU A 248 -27.50 -16.02 2.74
CA LEU A 248 -26.19 -15.37 2.86
C LEU A 248 -25.82 -14.63 1.56
N LEU A 249 -26.11 -15.24 0.41
CA LEU A 249 -25.85 -14.65 -0.91
C LEU A 249 -26.75 -13.44 -1.21
N VAL A 250 -28.02 -13.48 -0.78
CA VAL A 250 -28.96 -12.36 -0.91
C VAL A 250 -28.58 -11.20 0.03
N GLU A 251 -28.15 -11.49 1.26
CA GLU A 251 -27.67 -10.47 2.20
C GLU A 251 -26.32 -9.87 1.78
N GLN A 252 -25.39 -10.67 1.24
CA GLN A 252 -24.13 -10.17 0.69
C GLN A 252 -24.36 -9.30 -0.55
N LEU A 253 -25.30 -9.67 -1.43
CA LEU A 253 -25.72 -8.83 -2.56
C LEU A 253 -26.44 -7.56 -2.07
N GLY A 254 -27.29 -7.68 -1.04
CA GLY A 254 -27.93 -6.55 -0.38
C GLY A 254 -26.91 -5.59 0.20
N THR A 255 -25.87 -6.11 0.86
CA THR A 255 -24.74 -5.34 1.37
C THR A 255 -23.97 -4.69 0.23
N GLY A 256 -23.74 -5.38 -0.90
CA GLY A 256 -23.10 -4.78 -2.08
C GLY A 256 -23.91 -3.61 -2.68
N VAL A 257 -25.24 -3.62 -2.54
CA VAL A 257 -26.14 -2.55 -3.01
C VAL A 257 -26.23 -1.40 -2.01
N THR A 258 -26.23 -1.68 -0.70
CA THR A 258 -26.33 -0.63 0.35
C THR A 258 -24.97 -0.04 0.71
N PHE A 259 -23.87 -0.77 0.53
CA PHE A 259 -22.51 -0.37 0.87
C PHE A 259 -22.12 1.00 0.31
N PRO A 260 -22.41 1.40 -0.94
CA PRO A 260 -22.08 2.74 -1.41
C PRO A 260 -22.75 3.85 -0.60
N ALA A 261 -24.00 3.65 -0.17
CA ALA A 261 -24.75 4.63 0.61
C ALA A 261 -24.28 4.66 2.07
N ASP A 262 -24.03 3.50 2.67
CA ASP A 262 -23.51 3.37 4.03
C ASP A 262 -22.05 3.87 4.13
N TYR A 263 -21.24 3.60 3.11
CA TYR A 263 -19.90 4.14 3.01
C TYR A 263 -19.93 5.67 2.89
N LEU A 264 -20.81 6.24 2.06
CA LEU A 264 -20.97 7.70 1.96
C LEU A 264 -21.47 8.35 3.26
N SER A 265 -22.33 7.68 4.02
CA SER A 265 -22.82 8.19 5.30
C SER A 265 -21.71 8.19 6.35
N VAL A 266 -20.94 7.09 6.46
CA VAL A 266 -19.77 6.99 7.34
C VAL A 266 -18.67 7.96 6.92
N LEU A 267 -18.42 8.12 5.62
CA LEU A 267 -17.42 9.06 5.10
C LEU A 267 -17.81 10.51 5.41
N LYS A 268 -19.11 10.87 5.31
CA LYS A 268 -19.61 12.18 5.75
C LYS A 268 -19.41 12.41 7.24
N ILE A 269 -19.65 11.39 8.07
CA ILE A 269 -19.43 11.48 9.52
C ILE A 269 -17.94 11.66 9.80
N ALA A 270 -17.06 10.84 9.21
CA ALA A 270 -15.62 10.92 9.39
C ALA A 270 -15.01 12.25 8.88
N VAL A 271 -15.53 12.80 7.77
CA VAL A 271 -15.11 14.11 7.24
C VAL A 271 -15.59 15.24 8.15
N ASN A 272 -16.80 15.16 8.70
CA ASN A 272 -17.33 16.14 9.65
C ASN A 272 -16.58 16.10 11.00
N ASP A 273 -16.17 14.92 11.47
CA ASP A 273 -15.43 14.76 12.72
C ASP A 273 -13.94 15.12 12.60
N GLY A 274 -13.33 14.95 11.41
CA GLY A 274 -11.89 15.10 11.21
C GLY A 274 -11.37 16.51 10.87
N TYR A 275 -12.21 17.41 10.35
CA TYR A 275 -11.73 18.69 9.78
C TYR A 275 -12.37 19.97 10.35
N LEU A 276 -13.45 19.89 11.13
CA LEU A 276 -14.09 21.08 11.71
C LEU A 276 -13.42 21.57 13.00
N THR A 277 -12.77 20.69 13.77
CA THR A 277 -12.10 21.06 15.03
C THR A 277 -10.75 21.75 14.83
N TRP A 278 -10.17 21.74 13.63
CA TRP A 278 -8.87 22.36 13.31
C TRP A 278 -8.96 23.63 12.46
N ILE A 279 -10.16 24.09 12.07
CA ILE A 279 -10.37 25.36 11.33
C ILE A 279 -10.81 26.50 12.27
N VAL A 280 -10.95 26.22 13.58
CA VAL A 280 -11.25 27.24 14.60
C VAL A 280 -10.14 27.25 15.67
N ILE A 281 -8.90 27.51 15.24
CA ILE A 281 -7.83 28.13 16.06
C ILE A 281 -7.08 29.11 15.17
#